data_AF-D2PU24-F1
#
_entry.id   AF-D2PU24-F1
#
_cell.length_a   1.000
_cell.length_b   1.000
_cell.length_c   1.000
_cell.angle_alpha   90.00
_cell.angle_beta   90.00
_cell.angle_gamma   90.00
#
_symmetry.space_group_name_H-M   'P 1'
#
loop_
_entity.id
_entity.type
_entity.pdbx_description
1 polymer ?
#
loop_
_entity_poly.entity_id
_entity_poly.type
_entity_poly.pdbx_seq_one_letter_code
_entity_poly.pdbx_strand_id
1 'polypeptide(L)'
;MFTRRKKVLLAGGTAALTLSALLTAGLGSSAQADDLVTHREFQVNCTVNHRAGDDPIVFPNLPGASHDHSFVGNRTTNAATTLDSLKAAGAYATTCLNPDDLSAYWWPTMFRGNQPVNQTWHQTIYYKSGIHDYRAVRPFPPGLRYVVGSPTATQEDFRTAPGAVEGWECGDSAHNWDFPANCPAGTQLNIRYQAPSCWNGRDLDSPDHKSHMAYPVNGSCPSSHPKPVPMLEFKIAFPADGNVTDVRLASGRGYTWHYDFFNAWDEQTLAALVSHCINGGLQCNSKGFDLYKPERGQVLGDNYRLPGRP
;
A
#
# COMPACT_ATOMS: atom_id res chain seq x y z
N MET A 1 -84.35 35.83 -23.44
CA MET A 1 -85.40 35.01 -22.79
C MET A 1 -85.84 33.96 -23.80
N PHE A 2 -85.91 32.69 -23.39
CA PHE A 2 -86.36 31.49 -24.12
C PHE A 2 -85.46 30.95 -25.27
N THR A 3 -84.58 29.97 -25.03
CA THR A 3 -84.74 28.48 -24.96
C THR A 3 -85.14 27.72 -26.23
N ARG A 4 -84.24 26.75 -26.54
CA ARG A 4 -84.44 25.35 -26.98
C ARG A 4 -84.51 24.98 -28.48
N ARG A 5 -83.40 24.34 -28.89
CA ARG A 5 -83.23 22.98 -29.47
C ARG A 5 -84.11 22.56 -30.66
N LYS A 6 -83.45 22.21 -31.77
CA LYS A 6 -83.39 20.86 -32.38
C LYS A 6 -82.56 20.85 -33.68
N LYS A 7 -81.69 19.83 -33.84
CA LYS A 7 -81.30 19.12 -35.10
C LYS A 7 -80.27 18.04 -34.70
N VAL A 8 -80.64 16.76 -34.68
CA VAL A 8 -80.65 15.73 -35.75
C VAL A 8 -79.25 15.12 -36.00
N LEU A 9 -79.20 13.79 -35.88
CA LEU A 9 -78.08 12.87 -36.09
C LEU A 9 -77.54 12.87 -37.54
N LEU A 10 -76.26 12.54 -37.73
CA LEU A 10 -75.83 11.29 -38.39
C LEU A 10 -74.29 11.14 -38.48
N ALA A 11 -73.84 9.98 -37.99
CA ALA A 11 -72.79 9.07 -38.47
C ALA A 11 -71.36 9.54 -38.81
N GLY A 12 -70.40 8.79 -38.25
CA GLY A 12 -69.24 8.30 -39.01
C GLY A 12 -67.90 8.48 -38.32
N GLY A 13 -67.14 7.38 -38.20
CA GLY A 13 -65.68 7.44 -38.16
C GLY A 13 -65.02 6.99 -36.87
N THR A 14 -64.76 5.68 -36.79
CA THR A 14 -63.78 5.04 -35.91
C THR A 14 -62.37 5.60 -36.09
N ALA A 15 -61.74 6.04 -35.00
CA ALA A 15 -60.29 5.97 -34.81
C ALA A 15 -59.98 6.02 -33.31
N ALA A 16 -59.67 4.85 -32.73
CA ALA A 16 -59.17 4.73 -31.37
C ALA A 16 -57.76 5.34 -31.30
N LEU A 17 -57.63 6.47 -30.59
CA LEU A 17 -56.34 7.04 -30.23
C LEU A 17 -55.77 6.24 -29.06
N THR A 18 -54.99 5.20 -29.36
CA THR A 18 -54.05 4.60 -28.41
C THR A 18 -52.94 5.62 -28.12
N LEU A 19 -52.96 6.20 -26.92
CA LEU A 19 -51.87 7.01 -26.41
C LEU A 19 -50.70 6.07 -26.06
N SER A 20 -49.80 5.85 -27.01
CA SER A 20 -48.53 5.16 -26.75
C SER A 20 -47.67 6.05 -25.86
N ALA A 21 -47.61 5.73 -24.57
CA ALA A 21 -46.61 6.27 -23.66
C ALA A 21 -45.23 5.74 -24.08
N LEU A 22 -44.46 6.57 -24.77
CA LEU A 22 -43.02 6.37 -24.95
C LEU A 22 -42.36 6.56 -23.57
N LEU A 23 -42.20 5.48 -22.82
CA LEU A 23 -41.21 5.41 -21.76
C LEU A 23 -39.83 5.37 -22.41
N THR A 24 -39.22 6.53 -22.59
CA THR A 24 -37.77 6.61 -22.69
C THR A 24 -37.20 6.22 -21.32
N ALA A 25 -36.84 4.95 -21.17
CA ALA A 25 -35.97 4.50 -20.11
C ALA A 25 -34.60 5.18 -20.30
N GLY A 26 -34.43 6.33 -19.67
CA GLY A 26 -33.13 6.94 -19.50
C GLY A 26 -32.30 6.05 -18.58
N LEU A 27 -31.42 5.25 -19.16
CA LEU A 27 -30.26 4.70 -18.46
C LEU A 27 -29.31 5.86 -18.15
N GLY A 28 -29.66 6.63 -17.12
CA GLY A 28 -28.83 7.67 -16.54
C GLY A 28 -28.28 7.16 -15.23
N SER A 29 -27.05 6.63 -15.28
CA SER A 29 -26.28 6.22 -14.12
C SER A 29 -26.09 7.42 -13.20
N SER A 30 -26.77 7.42 -12.05
CA SER A 30 -26.54 8.38 -10.97
C SER A 30 -26.05 7.64 -9.73
N ALA A 31 -24.91 6.98 -9.86
CA ALA A 31 -24.00 6.83 -8.72
C ALA A 31 -23.21 8.15 -8.62
N GLN A 32 -23.81 9.15 -7.97
CA GLN A 32 -23.11 10.37 -7.55
C GLN A 32 -22.98 10.35 -6.03
N ALA A 33 -21.84 9.86 -5.55
CA ALA A 33 -21.22 10.16 -4.25
C ALA A 33 -19.85 9.47 -4.21
N ASP A 34 -18.84 10.12 -3.63
CA ASP A 34 -17.72 9.41 -3.02
C ASP A 34 -18.31 8.37 -2.04
N ASP A 35 -18.36 7.10 -2.45
CA ASP A 35 -18.78 6.01 -1.57
C ASP A 35 -17.90 6.00 -0.32
N LEU A 36 -18.55 5.98 0.84
CA LEU A 36 -18.11 6.48 2.15
C LEU A 36 -16.84 5.85 2.78
N VAL A 37 -16.07 5.05 2.05
CA VAL A 37 -14.73 4.61 2.44
C VAL A 37 -13.85 4.56 1.19
N THR A 38 -12.87 5.46 1.08
CA THR A 38 -11.80 5.35 0.07
C THR A 38 -10.43 5.54 0.73
N HIS A 39 -9.86 4.44 1.23
CA HIS A 39 -8.47 4.45 1.72
C HIS A 39 -7.45 4.67 0.57
N ARG A 40 -7.88 4.58 -0.71
CA ARG A 40 -7.10 4.88 -1.92
C ARG A 40 -5.77 4.12 -1.90
N GLU A 41 -5.89 2.80 -1.79
CA GLU A 41 -4.76 1.92 -1.48
C GLU A 41 -4.87 0.56 -2.15
N PHE A 42 -3.75 -0.14 -2.24
CA PHE A 42 -3.71 -1.59 -2.43
C PHE A 42 -2.71 -2.25 -1.48
N GLN A 43 -2.93 -3.53 -1.21
CA GLN A 43 -2.11 -4.32 -0.29
C GLN A 43 -1.10 -5.18 -1.04
N VAL A 44 0.14 -5.15 -0.57
CA VAL A 44 1.20 -6.09 -0.92
C VAL A 44 1.43 -7.00 0.28
N ASN A 45 1.16 -8.28 0.12
CA ASN A 45 1.19 -9.26 1.19
C ASN A 45 2.31 -10.28 0.95
N CYS A 46 3.31 -10.31 1.81
CA CYS A 46 4.53 -11.10 1.62
C CYS A 46 4.97 -11.77 2.92
N THR A 47 5.50 -12.99 2.84
CA THR A 47 6.06 -13.69 4.02
C THR A 47 7.57 -13.48 4.12
N VAL A 48 8.11 -13.47 5.34
CA VAL A 48 9.57 -13.51 5.56
C VAL A 48 10.15 -14.79 4.96
N ASN A 49 11.15 -14.68 4.07
CA ASN A 49 11.88 -15.84 3.57
C ASN A 49 13.20 -16.08 4.30
N HIS A 50 13.97 -15.01 4.57
CA HIS A 50 15.30 -15.13 5.12
C HIS A 50 15.68 -13.90 5.95
N ARG A 51 16.80 -14.04 6.66
CA ARG A 51 17.43 -13.00 7.42
C ARG A 51 18.92 -12.95 7.11
N ALA A 52 19.49 -11.76 7.12
CA ALA A 52 20.91 -11.55 6.91
C ALA A 52 21.34 -10.21 7.50
N GLY A 53 22.61 -10.08 7.87
CA GLY A 53 23.26 -8.79 8.18
C GLY A 53 23.58 -7.97 6.93
N ASP A 54 22.74 -8.03 5.92
CA ASP A 54 22.95 -7.40 4.62
C ASP A 54 22.10 -6.14 4.49
N ASP A 55 22.62 -5.15 3.77
CA ASP A 55 21.85 -3.98 3.33
C ASP A 55 22.39 -3.48 1.98
N PRO A 56 21.74 -3.81 0.85
CA PRO A 56 22.23 -3.41 -0.47
C PRO A 56 22.04 -1.92 -0.79
N ILE A 57 21.32 -1.15 0.05
CA ILE A 57 21.19 0.29 -0.10
C ILE A 57 22.33 0.98 0.65
N VAL A 58 22.47 0.69 1.95
CA VAL A 58 23.39 1.38 2.86
C VAL A 58 24.82 0.82 2.77
N PHE A 59 24.97 -0.49 2.57
CA PHE A 59 26.26 -1.20 2.51
C PHE A 59 26.38 -2.06 1.24
N PRO A 60 26.28 -1.46 0.04
CA PRO A 60 26.28 -2.21 -1.21
C PRO A 60 27.58 -3.00 -1.37
N ASN A 61 27.44 -4.28 -1.72
CA ASN A 61 28.52 -5.26 -1.90
C ASN A 61 29.34 -5.56 -0.64
N LEU A 62 28.80 -5.31 0.55
CA LEU A 62 29.44 -5.64 1.83
C LEU A 62 28.56 -6.62 2.64
N PRO A 63 28.65 -7.94 2.37
CA PRO A 63 27.89 -8.94 3.12
C PRO A 63 28.18 -8.89 4.61
N GLY A 64 27.13 -8.95 5.43
CA GLY A 64 27.24 -8.93 6.90
C GLY A 64 27.66 -7.59 7.51
N ALA A 65 27.73 -6.50 6.73
CA ALA A 65 28.13 -5.19 7.24
C ALA A 65 27.01 -4.45 8.00
N SER A 66 25.76 -4.89 7.88
CA SER A 66 24.60 -4.34 8.59
C SER A 66 24.25 -5.15 9.84
N HIS A 67 23.36 -4.62 10.69
CA HIS A 67 22.61 -5.44 11.64
C HIS A 67 21.66 -6.40 10.89
N ASP A 68 21.17 -7.42 11.60
CA ASP A 68 20.31 -8.44 11.00
C ASP A 68 18.96 -7.86 10.54
N HIS A 69 18.63 -8.07 9.28
CA HIS A 69 17.37 -7.69 8.66
C HIS A 69 16.51 -8.91 8.36
N SER A 70 15.20 -8.77 8.48
CA SER A 70 14.21 -9.72 7.96
C SER A 70 13.75 -9.24 6.60
N PHE A 71 13.90 -10.10 5.58
CA PHE A 71 13.59 -9.78 4.19
C PHE A 71 12.27 -10.42 3.75
N VAL A 72 11.50 -9.67 2.96
CA VAL A 72 10.33 -10.13 2.19
C VAL A 72 10.41 -9.65 0.75
N GLY A 73 9.53 -10.18 -0.10
CA GLY A 73 9.55 -9.87 -1.53
C GLY A 73 10.55 -10.74 -2.26
N ASN A 74 11.41 -10.12 -3.05
CA ASN A 74 12.35 -10.84 -3.92
C ASN A 74 13.23 -11.81 -3.13
N ARG A 75 13.21 -13.07 -3.55
CA ARG A 75 13.87 -14.17 -2.85
C ARG A 75 15.39 -14.14 -2.93
N THR A 76 15.94 -13.36 -3.87
CA THR A 76 17.38 -13.30 -4.13
C THR A 76 18.06 -12.10 -3.47
N THR A 77 17.33 -11.29 -2.70
CA THR A 77 17.89 -10.11 -2.02
C THR A 77 19.06 -10.50 -1.13
N ASN A 78 20.17 -9.78 -1.27
CA ASN A 78 21.41 -9.89 -0.48
C ASN A 78 22.24 -8.60 -0.65
N ALA A 79 23.44 -8.51 -0.05
CA ALA A 79 24.28 -7.31 -0.11
C ALA A 79 24.70 -6.86 -1.54
N ALA A 80 24.71 -7.76 -2.53
CA ALA A 80 25.07 -7.44 -3.92
C ALA A 80 23.85 -7.10 -4.81
N THR A 81 22.67 -6.89 -4.21
CA THR A 81 21.43 -6.65 -4.95
C THR A 81 21.50 -5.39 -5.81
N THR A 82 21.08 -5.53 -7.07
CA THR A 82 20.85 -4.45 -8.03
C THR A 82 19.46 -4.57 -8.63
N LEU A 83 18.98 -3.53 -9.32
CA LEU A 83 17.72 -3.61 -10.08
C LEU A 83 17.76 -4.78 -11.08
N ASP A 84 18.88 -4.97 -11.76
CA ASP A 84 19.05 -6.02 -12.76
C ASP A 84 19.01 -7.41 -12.12
N SER A 85 19.65 -7.61 -10.95
CA SER A 85 19.57 -8.89 -10.25
C SER A 85 18.15 -9.21 -9.77
N LEU A 86 17.42 -8.20 -9.28
CA LEU A 86 16.02 -8.37 -8.87
C LEU A 86 15.13 -8.74 -10.06
N LYS A 87 15.27 -8.03 -11.20
CA LYS A 87 14.52 -8.31 -12.42
C LYS A 87 14.88 -9.67 -13.03
N ALA A 88 16.17 -10.04 -13.01
CA ALA A 88 16.65 -11.31 -13.54
C ALA A 88 16.14 -12.54 -12.78
N ALA A 89 15.74 -12.38 -11.52
CA ALA A 89 15.11 -13.45 -10.74
C ALA A 89 13.79 -13.94 -11.40
N GLY A 90 13.09 -13.04 -12.10
CA GLY A 90 11.88 -13.36 -12.87
C GLY A 90 10.62 -13.51 -12.01
N ALA A 91 9.48 -13.59 -12.68
CA ALA A 91 8.18 -13.76 -12.01
C ALA A 91 8.19 -14.98 -11.08
N TYR A 92 7.44 -14.90 -9.98
CA TYR A 92 7.39 -15.91 -8.91
C TYR A 92 8.65 -16.04 -8.03
N ALA A 93 9.75 -15.35 -8.35
CA ALA A 93 10.92 -15.28 -7.47
C ALA A 93 10.73 -14.31 -6.30
N THR A 94 9.54 -14.31 -5.71
CA THR A 94 9.11 -13.43 -4.62
C THR A 94 8.34 -14.21 -3.55
N THR A 95 8.28 -13.67 -2.34
CA THR A 95 7.41 -14.17 -1.27
C THR A 95 6.05 -13.49 -1.23
N CYS A 96 5.86 -12.47 -2.06
CA CYS A 96 4.60 -11.76 -2.18
C CYS A 96 3.55 -12.57 -2.94
N LEU A 97 2.27 -12.32 -2.64
CA LEU A 97 1.16 -12.92 -3.38
C LEU A 97 1.18 -12.57 -4.87
N ASN A 98 1.66 -11.37 -5.23
CA ASN A 98 1.79 -10.94 -6.62
C ASN A 98 3.12 -11.42 -7.20
N PRO A 99 3.11 -12.33 -8.19
CA PRO A 99 4.34 -12.87 -8.79
C PRO A 99 5.18 -11.84 -9.55
N ASP A 100 4.57 -10.72 -9.95
CA ASP A 100 5.21 -9.64 -10.71
C ASP A 100 5.80 -8.55 -9.78
N ASP A 101 5.65 -8.68 -8.45
CA ASP A 101 6.38 -7.86 -7.49
C ASP A 101 7.76 -8.46 -7.19
N LEU A 102 8.77 -8.00 -7.94
CA LEU A 102 10.16 -8.38 -7.74
C LEU A 102 10.91 -7.42 -6.82
N SER A 103 10.21 -6.52 -6.13
CA SER A 103 10.82 -5.56 -5.21
C SER A 103 11.33 -6.26 -3.95
N ALA A 104 12.31 -5.63 -3.31
CA ALA A 104 12.82 -6.05 -2.01
C ALA A 104 12.33 -5.10 -0.91
N TYR A 105 11.92 -5.68 0.22
CA TYR A 105 11.48 -4.95 1.40
C TYR A 105 12.11 -5.60 2.62
N TRP A 106 12.66 -4.80 3.53
CA TRP A 106 13.27 -5.34 4.75
C TRP A 106 13.17 -4.38 5.93
N TRP A 107 13.31 -4.93 7.13
CA TRP A 107 13.31 -4.21 8.41
C TRP A 107 14.22 -4.93 9.41
N PRO A 108 14.66 -4.29 10.51
CA PRO A 108 15.44 -4.94 11.55
C PRO A 108 14.75 -6.17 12.11
N THR A 109 15.45 -7.29 12.13
CA THR A 109 14.93 -8.51 12.74
C THR A 109 14.61 -8.27 14.20
N MET A 110 13.40 -8.64 14.61
CA MET A 110 13.04 -8.69 16.02
C MET A 110 13.61 -9.95 16.67
N PHE A 111 14.22 -9.79 17.84
CA PHE A 111 14.71 -10.87 18.68
C PHE A 111 13.98 -10.87 20.01
N ARG A 112 13.76 -12.05 20.57
CA ARG A 112 13.44 -12.28 21.98
C ARG A 112 14.67 -12.90 22.63
N GLY A 113 15.37 -12.13 23.45
CA GLY A 113 16.73 -12.45 23.88
C GLY A 113 17.67 -12.58 22.67
N ASN A 114 18.16 -13.79 22.42
CA ASN A 114 19.03 -14.11 21.28
C ASN A 114 18.33 -14.92 20.18
N GLN A 115 17.04 -15.22 20.33
CA GLN A 115 16.29 -15.98 19.34
C GLN A 115 15.50 -15.02 18.44
N PRO A 116 15.62 -15.13 17.11
CA PRO A 116 14.78 -14.36 16.21
C PRO A 116 13.30 -14.68 16.41
N VAL A 117 12.46 -13.65 16.41
CA VAL A 117 11.00 -13.79 16.44
C VAL A 117 10.53 -14.12 15.02
N ASN A 118 10.07 -15.37 14.80
CA ASN A 118 9.72 -15.89 13.48
C ASN A 118 8.29 -15.52 13.06
N GLN A 119 8.19 -14.70 12.01
CA GLN A 119 6.92 -14.35 11.36
C GLN A 119 6.65 -15.36 10.24
N THR A 120 5.60 -16.16 10.39
CA THR A 120 5.27 -17.28 9.47
C THR A 120 4.07 -17.00 8.56
N TRP A 121 3.54 -15.78 8.59
CA TRP A 121 2.39 -15.34 7.81
C TRP A 121 2.73 -14.11 6.95
N HIS A 122 1.80 -13.75 6.07
CA HIS A 122 1.94 -12.56 5.23
C HIS A 122 1.93 -11.29 6.08
N GLN A 123 3.01 -10.54 6.01
CA GLN A 123 3.04 -9.15 6.45
C GLN A 123 2.39 -8.27 5.37
N THR A 124 1.76 -7.18 5.79
CA THR A 124 1.06 -6.27 4.86
C THR A 124 1.85 -4.98 4.70
N ILE A 125 2.17 -4.68 3.45
CA ILE A 125 2.75 -3.42 3.00
C ILE A 125 1.66 -2.72 2.19
N TYR A 126 1.19 -1.58 2.67
CA TYR A 126 0.18 -0.80 1.94
C TYR A 126 0.85 0.17 0.99
N TYR A 127 0.31 0.28 -0.21
CA TYR A 127 0.59 1.35 -1.15
C TYR A 127 -0.60 2.29 -1.13
N LYS A 128 -0.46 3.47 -0.52
CA LYS A 128 -1.54 4.46 -0.35
C LYS A 128 -1.28 5.72 -1.15
N SER A 129 -2.28 6.60 -1.28
CA SER A 129 -2.11 7.84 -2.04
C SER A 129 -1.07 8.80 -1.44
N GLY A 130 -0.97 8.88 -0.10
CA GLY A 130 -0.07 9.81 0.62
C GLY A 130 -0.44 11.29 0.49
N ILE A 131 -1.13 11.70 -0.57
CA ILE A 131 -1.55 13.07 -0.85
C ILE A 131 -3.07 13.18 -1.03
N HIS A 132 -3.59 14.41 -0.93
CA HIS A 132 -5.00 14.73 -1.13
C HIS A 132 -5.43 14.51 -2.59
N ASP A 133 -4.63 14.97 -3.56
CA ASP A 133 -4.86 14.73 -4.99
C ASP A 133 -4.37 13.33 -5.40
N TYR A 134 -5.09 12.32 -4.91
CA TYR A 134 -4.77 10.91 -5.16
C TYR A 134 -4.79 10.50 -6.64
N ARG A 135 -5.37 11.29 -7.54
CA ARG A 135 -5.38 11.03 -8.99
C ARG A 135 -4.06 11.44 -9.66
N ALA A 136 -3.26 12.29 -9.00
CA ALA A 136 -1.94 12.68 -9.46
C ALA A 136 -0.85 11.64 -9.16
N VAL A 137 -1.11 10.68 -8.26
CA VAL A 137 -0.16 9.61 -7.91
C VAL A 137 0.24 8.82 -9.15
N ARG A 138 1.54 8.57 -9.31
CA ARG A 138 2.15 7.79 -10.40
C ARG A 138 2.91 6.59 -9.83
N PRO A 139 3.01 5.46 -10.56
CA PRO A 139 3.80 4.33 -10.10
C PRO A 139 5.26 4.72 -9.84
N PHE A 140 5.91 4.04 -8.89
CA PHE A 140 7.33 4.23 -8.64
C PHE A 140 8.16 3.93 -9.90
N PRO A 141 9.19 4.73 -10.22
CA PRO A 141 10.11 4.39 -11.29
C PRO A 141 10.95 3.15 -10.90
N PRO A 142 11.33 2.29 -11.86
CA PRO A 142 12.17 1.14 -11.59
C PRO A 142 13.47 1.54 -10.89
N GLY A 143 13.82 0.81 -9.84
CA GLY A 143 15.05 1.00 -9.10
C GLY A 143 15.07 2.14 -8.09
N LEU A 144 13.96 2.86 -7.91
CA LEU A 144 13.77 3.75 -6.77
C LEU A 144 14.02 2.97 -5.48
N ARG A 145 14.85 3.50 -4.60
CA ARG A 145 15.17 2.87 -3.32
C ARG A 145 15.42 3.92 -2.25
N TYR A 146 14.98 3.65 -1.03
CA TYR A 146 15.16 4.58 0.08
C TYR A 146 14.99 3.88 1.43
N VAL A 147 15.49 4.53 2.48
CA VAL A 147 15.40 4.10 3.88
C VAL A 147 14.41 4.98 4.63
N VAL A 148 13.51 4.40 5.42
CA VAL A 148 12.51 5.11 6.23
C VAL A 148 12.78 4.87 7.71
N GLY A 149 12.73 5.91 8.56
CA GLY A 149 13.13 5.80 9.97
C GLY A 149 14.65 5.88 10.15
N SER A 150 15.17 5.44 11.30
CA SER A 150 16.62 5.41 11.55
C SER A 150 17.02 4.39 12.62
N PRO A 151 18.12 3.62 12.43
CA PRO A 151 18.67 2.73 13.46
C PRO A 151 19.23 3.48 14.67
N THR A 152 19.51 4.77 14.55
CA THR A 152 20.07 5.60 15.64
C THR A 152 19.06 6.61 16.18
N ALA A 153 17.78 6.47 15.84
CA ALA A 153 16.74 7.33 16.36
C ALA A 153 16.70 7.27 17.89
N THR A 154 16.48 8.42 18.53
CA THR A 154 16.01 8.44 19.91
C THR A 154 14.50 8.15 19.96
N GLN A 155 13.98 7.90 21.17
CA GLN A 155 12.53 7.76 21.35
C GLN A 155 11.75 8.99 20.88
N GLU A 156 12.31 10.19 21.09
CA GLU A 156 11.66 11.43 20.67
C GLU A 156 11.69 11.61 19.15
N ASP A 157 12.80 11.26 18.49
CA ASP A 157 12.88 11.27 17.02
C ASP A 157 11.83 10.32 16.43
N PHE A 158 11.69 9.11 16.98
CA PHE A 158 10.71 8.14 16.52
C PHE A 158 9.28 8.62 16.73
N ARG A 159 8.98 9.19 17.90
CA ARG A 159 7.65 9.70 18.26
C ARG A 159 7.19 10.86 17.39
N THR A 160 8.11 11.74 17.00
CA THR A 160 7.80 12.98 16.28
C THR A 160 8.05 12.88 14.77
N ALA A 161 8.57 11.74 14.31
CA ALA A 161 8.81 11.51 12.89
C ALA A 161 7.51 11.64 12.07
N PRO A 162 7.57 12.24 10.87
CA PRO A 162 6.40 12.43 10.02
C PRO A 162 5.78 11.11 9.52
N GLY A 163 6.53 10.00 9.58
CA GLY A 163 6.04 8.66 9.26
C GLY A 163 5.42 7.90 10.44
N ALA A 164 5.50 8.45 11.66
CA ALA A 164 4.93 7.83 12.84
C ALA A 164 3.39 7.88 12.78
N VAL A 165 2.74 6.77 13.11
CA VAL A 165 1.27 6.67 13.18
C VAL A 165 0.85 6.53 14.64
N GLU A 166 0.76 5.30 15.15
CA GLU A 166 0.31 4.99 16.52
C GLU A 166 1.45 4.39 17.38
N GLY A 167 2.71 4.47 16.94
CA GLY A 167 3.81 3.76 17.61
C GLY A 167 3.66 2.23 17.58
N TRP A 168 4.15 1.56 18.63
CA TRP A 168 3.98 0.13 18.85
C TRP A 168 2.60 -0.16 19.43
N GLU A 169 1.92 -1.15 18.86
CA GLU A 169 0.57 -1.55 19.23
C GLU A 169 0.58 -2.98 19.78
N CYS A 170 -0.21 -3.24 20.81
CA CYS A 170 -0.46 -4.59 21.27
C CYS A 170 -1.86 -4.74 21.90
N GLY A 171 -2.70 -5.59 21.30
CA GLY A 171 -4.12 -5.65 21.64
C GLY A 171 -4.75 -4.26 21.44
N ASP A 172 -5.38 -3.74 22.50
CA ASP A 172 -5.96 -2.39 22.51
C ASP A 172 -4.95 -1.30 22.95
N SER A 173 -3.69 -1.65 23.25
CA SER A 173 -2.64 -0.69 23.59
C SER A 173 -2.03 -0.11 22.31
N ALA A 174 -1.98 1.22 22.23
CA ALA A 174 -1.39 1.99 21.15
C ALA A 174 -0.65 3.22 21.71
N HIS A 175 0.01 4.00 20.85
CA HIS A 175 0.85 5.15 21.19
C HIS A 175 2.06 4.80 22.08
N ASN A 176 2.58 3.57 21.96
CA ASN A 176 3.81 3.18 22.66
C ASN A 176 5.03 3.54 21.79
N TRP A 177 5.83 4.52 22.23
CA TRP A 177 7.01 4.99 21.48
C TRP A 177 8.28 4.16 21.72
N ASP A 178 8.14 3.06 22.45
CA ASP A 178 9.09 1.95 22.57
C ASP A 178 8.25 0.69 22.83
N PHE A 179 8.88 -0.47 22.92
CA PHE A 179 8.18 -1.69 23.27
C PHE A 179 7.48 -1.54 24.63
N PRO A 180 6.16 -1.84 24.72
CA PRO A 180 5.50 -1.91 26.01
C PRO A 180 6.14 -3.03 26.84
N ALA A 181 5.99 -3.01 28.17
CA ALA A 181 6.55 -4.07 29.02
C ALA A 181 5.80 -5.41 28.86
N ASN A 182 4.51 -5.34 28.56
CA ASN A 182 3.64 -6.50 28.42
C ASN A 182 2.69 -6.31 27.24
N CYS A 183 2.44 -7.40 26.54
CA CYS A 183 1.57 -7.50 25.39
C CYS A 183 0.55 -8.61 25.67
N PRO A 184 -0.79 -8.39 25.69
CA PRO A 184 -1.73 -9.43 26.12
C PRO A 184 -1.55 -10.77 25.40
N ALA A 185 -1.57 -11.88 26.15
CA ALA A 185 -1.40 -13.22 25.58
C ALA A 185 -2.46 -13.52 24.51
N GLY A 186 -2.05 -14.14 23.41
CA GLY A 186 -2.89 -14.40 22.23
C GLY A 186 -3.00 -13.21 21.27
N THR A 187 -2.33 -12.08 21.55
CA THR A 187 -2.25 -10.94 20.63
C THR A 187 -0.88 -10.89 19.94
N GLN A 188 -0.58 -9.78 19.27
CA GLN A 188 0.66 -9.57 18.54
C GLN A 188 1.20 -8.18 18.89
N LEU A 189 2.52 -8.04 18.86
CA LEU A 189 3.16 -6.75 18.86
C LEU A 189 3.20 -6.25 17.41
N ASN A 190 2.67 -5.06 17.15
CA ASN A 190 2.50 -4.51 15.81
C ASN A 190 3.14 -3.13 15.69
N ILE A 191 3.47 -2.76 14.46
CA ILE A 191 3.90 -1.40 14.12
C ILE A 191 3.36 -1.00 12.76
N ARG A 192 2.93 0.25 12.65
CA ARG A 192 2.64 0.95 11.39
C ARG A 192 3.59 2.12 11.23
N TYR A 193 4.26 2.21 10.08
CA TYR A 193 5.19 3.30 9.81
C TYR A 193 5.17 3.70 8.33
N GLN A 194 4.96 4.98 8.07
CA GLN A 194 4.70 5.53 6.74
C GLN A 194 5.98 6.10 6.11
N ALA A 195 6.13 5.90 4.81
CA ALA A 195 7.19 6.45 3.98
C ALA A 195 6.83 7.86 3.49
N PRO A 196 7.82 8.65 3.05
CA PRO A 196 7.56 9.81 2.21
C PRO A 196 6.91 9.39 0.88
N SER A 197 6.08 10.27 0.30
CA SER A 197 5.27 10.00 -0.91
C SER A 197 5.51 10.99 -2.06
N CYS A 198 6.51 11.86 -1.91
CA CYS A 198 6.85 12.88 -2.90
C CYS A 198 8.29 12.67 -3.36
N TRP A 199 8.46 12.34 -4.65
CA TRP A 199 9.75 12.13 -5.27
C TRP A 199 10.25 13.39 -5.98
N ASN A 200 11.56 13.63 -5.98
CA ASN A 200 12.17 14.78 -6.65
C ASN A 200 12.09 14.73 -8.19
N GLY A 201 11.71 13.58 -8.76
CA GLY A 201 11.52 13.41 -10.20
C GLY A 201 12.79 13.12 -10.98
N ARG A 202 13.93 12.95 -10.30
CA ARG A 202 15.24 12.74 -10.94
C ARG A 202 16.00 11.56 -10.36
N ASP A 203 16.21 11.53 -9.04
CA ASP A 203 17.18 10.62 -8.42
C ASP A 203 16.49 9.36 -7.89
N LEU A 204 16.93 8.18 -8.30
CA LEU A 204 16.39 6.90 -7.80
C LEU A 204 16.93 6.53 -6.40
N ASP A 205 17.99 7.21 -5.97
CA ASP A 205 18.62 7.09 -4.67
C ASP A 205 19.38 8.42 -4.41
N SER A 206 19.71 8.71 -3.14
CA SER A 206 20.53 9.86 -2.75
C SER A 206 21.67 9.40 -1.83
N PRO A 207 22.73 10.19 -1.61
CA PRO A 207 23.85 9.77 -0.75
C PRO A 207 23.45 9.42 0.69
N ASP A 208 22.34 9.98 1.18
CA ASP A 208 21.74 9.69 2.49
C ASP A 208 20.55 8.71 2.41
N HIS A 209 20.26 8.19 1.22
CA HIS A 209 19.16 7.28 0.88
C HIS A 209 17.76 7.78 1.27
N LYS A 210 17.62 9.10 1.47
CA LYS A 210 16.40 9.74 2.01
C LYS A 210 16.02 11.01 1.26
N SER A 211 16.96 11.93 1.04
CA SER A 211 16.69 13.30 0.56
C SER A 211 16.13 13.43 -0.86
N HIS A 212 16.09 12.37 -1.66
CA HIS A 212 15.38 12.35 -2.94
C HIS A 212 13.86 12.13 -2.79
N MET A 213 13.40 11.84 -1.57
CA MET A 213 12.01 11.65 -1.17
C MET A 213 11.63 12.66 -0.08
N ALA A 214 10.39 13.13 -0.08
CA ALA A 214 9.86 14.04 0.93
C ALA A 214 8.46 13.64 1.39
N TYR A 215 8.16 13.96 2.65
CA TYR A 215 6.81 13.85 3.16
C TYR A 215 5.97 15.01 2.62
N PRO A 216 4.69 14.77 2.33
CA PRO A 216 3.78 15.81 1.87
C PRO A 216 3.56 16.85 2.97
N VAL A 217 3.41 18.11 2.57
CA VAL A 217 3.11 19.23 3.47
C VAL A 217 1.67 19.66 3.18
N ASN A 218 0.81 19.64 4.21
CA ASN A 218 -0.63 19.89 4.07
C ASN A 218 -1.26 19.02 2.95
N GLY A 219 -0.86 17.74 2.92
CA GLY A 219 -1.34 16.74 1.98
C GLY A 219 -1.00 16.98 0.51
N SER A 220 -0.02 17.84 0.22
CA SER A 220 0.50 18.09 -1.13
C SER A 220 2.01 17.94 -1.17
N CYS A 221 2.53 17.57 -2.34
CA CYS A 221 3.97 17.48 -2.52
C CYS A 221 4.63 18.86 -2.58
N PRO A 222 5.77 19.07 -1.88
CA PRO A 222 6.50 20.33 -1.96
C PRO A 222 7.09 20.52 -3.36
N SER A 223 7.38 21.77 -3.74
CA SER A 223 7.95 22.11 -5.05
C SER A 223 9.32 21.46 -5.30
N SER A 224 10.07 21.15 -4.25
CA SER A 224 11.32 20.40 -4.33
C SER A 224 11.13 18.93 -4.69
N HIS A 225 9.93 18.37 -4.46
CA HIS A 225 9.58 16.97 -4.70
C HIS A 225 8.26 16.83 -5.46
N PRO A 226 8.17 17.33 -6.70
CA PRO A 226 6.89 17.58 -7.36
C PRO A 226 6.23 16.33 -7.94
N LYS A 227 6.76 15.11 -7.73
CA LYS A 227 6.24 13.87 -8.30
C LYS A 227 5.58 13.02 -7.20
N PRO A 228 4.24 13.04 -7.08
CA PRO A 228 3.55 12.14 -6.16
C PRO A 228 3.69 10.69 -6.60
N VAL A 229 4.13 9.85 -5.67
CA VAL A 229 4.27 8.40 -5.82
C VAL A 229 3.56 7.73 -4.63
N PRO A 230 3.31 6.40 -4.64
CA PRO A 230 2.62 5.75 -3.55
C PRO A 230 3.35 5.99 -2.22
N MET A 231 2.60 6.17 -1.15
CA MET A 231 3.10 6.12 0.21
C MET A 231 3.14 4.66 0.65
N LEU A 232 4.33 4.13 0.93
CA LEU A 232 4.42 2.84 1.60
C LEU A 232 4.05 2.99 3.07
N GLU A 233 3.23 2.08 3.58
CA GLU A 233 3.05 1.89 5.02
C GLU A 233 3.31 0.43 5.35
N PHE A 234 4.37 0.19 6.12
CA PHE A 234 4.67 -1.15 6.61
C PHE A 234 3.79 -1.39 7.84
N LYS A 235 2.88 -2.35 7.75
CA LYS A 235 2.09 -2.86 8.87
C LYS A 235 2.61 -4.25 9.23
N ILE A 236 3.55 -4.27 10.16
CA ILE A 236 4.29 -5.48 10.51
C ILE A 236 3.81 -5.99 11.86
N ALA A 237 3.50 -7.28 11.92
CA ALA A 237 3.03 -7.97 13.10
C ALA A 237 4.03 -9.03 13.54
N PHE A 238 4.34 -9.06 14.83
CA PHE A 238 5.28 -9.99 15.44
C PHE A 238 4.54 -10.91 16.42
N PRO A 239 4.81 -12.23 16.40
CA PRO A 239 4.29 -13.18 17.39
C PRO A 239 5.05 -13.03 18.72
N ALA A 240 4.94 -11.83 19.31
CA ALA A 240 5.54 -11.47 20.58
C ALA A 240 4.44 -10.95 21.50
N ASP A 241 3.96 -11.83 22.38
CA ASP A 241 2.97 -11.54 23.41
C ASP A 241 3.54 -11.90 24.80
N GLY A 242 2.71 -11.75 25.83
CA GLY A 242 3.09 -11.86 27.24
C GLY A 242 4.09 -10.78 27.66
N ASN A 243 5.03 -11.16 28.53
CA ASN A 243 6.16 -10.30 28.89
C ASN A 243 7.06 -10.11 27.66
N VAL A 244 7.26 -8.87 27.23
CA VAL A 244 8.07 -8.53 26.05
C VAL A 244 9.26 -7.63 26.41
N THR A 245 9.65 -7.58 27.69
CA THR A 245 10.79 -6.76 28.14
C THR A 245 12.16 -7.23 27.60
N ASP A 246 12.24 -8.48 27.13
CA ASP A 246 13.42 -9.09 26.49
C ASP A 246 13.38 -9.01 24.96
N VAL A 247 12.36 -8.36 24.39
CA VAL A 247 12.25 -8.11 22.95
C VAL A 247 13.11 -6.91 22.56
N ARG A 248 13.79 -7.03 21.42
CA ARG A 248 14.58 -5.97 20.80
C ARG A 248 14.55 -6.08 19.28
N LEU A 249 14.83 -4.98 18.59
CA LEU A 249 15.25 -5.01 17.19
C LEU A 249 16.74 -5.35 17.10
N ALA A 250 17.17 -5.82 15.94
CA ALA A 250 18.60 -5.98 15.64
C ALA A 250 19.37 -4.66 15.79
N SER A 251 18.71 -3.54 15.49
CA SER A 251 19.20 -2.17 15.65
C SER A 251 19.08 -1.61 17.06
N GLY A 252 18.43 -2.30 18.00
CA GLY A 252 18.29 -1.85 19.39
C GLY A 252 16.84 -1.83 19.90
N ARG A 253 16.44 -0.73 20.55
CA ARG A 253 15.10 -0.56 21.15
C ARG A 253 14.02 -0.35 20.08
N GLY A 254 12.74 -0.36 20.47
CA GLY A 254 11.62 -0.25 19.55
C GLY A 254 11.60 1.06 18.75
N TYR A 255 12.17 2.14 19.29
CA TYR A 255 12.29 3.42 18.59
C TYR A 255 13.37 3.45 17.49
N THR A 256 14.23 2.42 17.40
CA THR A 256 15.20 2.28 16.30
C THR A 256 14.58 1.68 15.03
N TRP A 257 13.24 1.56 15.00
CA TRP A 257 12.51 1.04 13.87
C TRP A 257 12.82 1.82 12.58
N HIS A 258 13.09 1.07 11.54
CA HIS A 258 13.24 1.54 10.18
C HIS A 258 12.86 0.41 9.24
N TYR A 259 12.70 0.77 7.97
CA TYR A 259 12.59 -0.20 6.91
C TYR A 259 13.12 0.39 5.62
N ASP A 260 13.31 -0.50 4.67
CA ASP A 260 13.99 -0.24 3.44
C ASP A 260 13.17 -0.83 2.29
N PHE A 261 13.24 -0.15 1.16
CA PHE A 261 12.52 -0.53 -0.04
C PHE A 261 13.42 -0.36 -1.26
N PHE A 262 13.42 -1.36 -2.14
CA PHE A 262 14.05 -1.30 -3.45
C PHE A 262 13.05 -1.76 -4.51
N ASN A 263 12.51 -0.79 -5.26
CA ASN A 263 11.48 -1.03 -6.27
C ASN A 263 12.02 -1.82 -7.46
N ALA A 264 11.43 -2.99 -7.71
CA ALA A 264 11.66 -3.76 -8.93
C ALA A 264 10.37 -4.40 -9.47
N TRP A 265 9.22 -3.85 -9.11
CA TRP A 265 7.92 -4.20 -9.70
C TRP A 265 7.97 -4.29 -11.23
N ASP A 266 7.21 -5.23 -11.79
CA ASP A 266 6.78 -5.11 -13.19
C ASP A 266 6.03 -3.79 -13.38
N GLU A 267 6.51 -3.01 -14.34
CA GLU A 267 6.06 -1.63 -14.56
C GLU A 267 4.58 -1.57 -14.99
N GLN A 268 4.12 -2.54 -15.78
CA GLN A 268 2.72 -2.57 -16.24
C GLN A 268 1.79 -2.98 -15.10
N THR A 269 2.18 -3.99 -14.32
CA THR A 269 1.39 -4.47 -13.18
C THR A 269 1.28 -3.38 -12.11
N LEU A 270 2.38 -2.71 -11.74
CA LEU A 270 2.32 -1.61 -10.78
C LEU A 270 1.50 -0.42 -11.31
N ALA A 271 1.66 -0.05 -12.58
CA ALA A 271 0.87 1.02 -13.19
C ALA A 271 -0.64 0.71 -13.16
N ALA A 272 -1.02 -0.54 -13.46
CA ALA A 272 -2.41 -0.96 -13.42
C ALA A 272 -2.99 -0.92 -12.00
N LEU A 273 -2.25 -1.40 -11.00
CA LEU A 273 -2.66 -1.35 -9.59
C LEU A 273 -2.80 0.10 -9.10
N VAL A 274 -1.84 0.98 -9.40
CA VAL A 274 -1.93 2.41 -9.03
C VAL A 274 -3.12 3.08 -9.70
N SER A 275 -3.30 2.86 -11.02
CA SER A 275 -4.40 3.45 -11.77
C SER A 275 -5.77 3.01 -11.27
N HIS A 276 -5.92 1.72 -10.96
CA HIS A 276 -7.21 1.17 -10.55
C HIS A 276 -7.50 1.45 -9.07
N CYS A 277 -6.55 1.18 -8.19
CA CYS A 277 -6.79 1.19 -6.76
C CYS A 277 -6.59 2.57 -6.14
N ILE A 278 -5.45 3.21 -6.42
CA ILE A 278 -5.16 4.53 -5.86
C ILE A 278 -5.95 5.59 -6.62
N ASN A 279 -5.72 5.75 -7.92
CA ASN A 279 -6.38 6.80 -8.72
C ASN A 279 -7.90 6.55 -8.88
N GLY A 280 -8.34 5.29 -8.81
CA GLY A 280 -9.76 4.92 -8.84
C GLY A 280 -10.49 5.05 -7.51
N GLY A 281 -9.79 5.40 -6.42
CA GLY A 281 -10.39 5.66 -5.11
C GLY A 281 -10.87 4.40 -4.40
N LEU A 282 -10.12 3.29 -4.48
CA LEU A 282 -10.54 1.99 -3.94
C LEU A 282 -9.68 1.56 -2.74
N GLN A 283 -10.17 0.59 -1.99
CA GLN A 283 -9.41 -0.14 -0.98
C GLN A 283 -9.17 -1.57 -1.44
N CYS A 284 -8.10 -1.75 -2.20
CA CYS A 284 -7.82 -3.02 -2.85
C CYS A 284 -7.05 -4.00 -1.95
N ASN A 285 -7.37 -5.28 -2.07
CA ASN A 285 -6.46 -6.36 -1.68
C ASN A 285 -5.32 -6.55 -2.72
N SER A 286 -4.52 -7.61 -2.57
CA SER A 286 -3.38 -7.89 -3.47
C SER A 286 -3.74 -8.27 -4.91
N LYS A 287 -5.03 -8.55 -5.23
CA LYS A 287 -5.50 -8.72 -6.61
C LYS A 287 -5.92 -7.40 -7.27
N GLY A 288 -5.89 -6.29 -6.51
CA GLY A 288 -6.52 -5.05 -6.96
C GLY A 288 -8.05 -5.10 -6.86
N PHE A 289 -8.62 -5.91 -5.96
CA PHE A 289 -10.07 -6.04 -5.75
C PHE A 289 -10.51 -5.32 -4.47
N ASP A 290 -11.56 -4.52 -4.54
CA ASP A 290 -12.19 -3.85 -3.39
C ASP A 290 -13.42 -4.64 -2.92
N LEU A 291 -13.34 -5.22 -1.72
CA LEU A 291 -14.42 -6.03 -1.13
C LEU A 291 -15.70 -5.21 -0.87
N TYR A 292 -15.56 -3.90 -0.70
CA TYR A 292 -16.68 -3.00 -0.45
C TYR A 292 -17.27 -2.41 -1.74
N LYS A 293 -16.57 -2.56 -2.87
CA LYS A 293 -17.00 -2.09 -4.20
C LYS A 293 -16.78 -3.17 -5.27
N PRO A 294 -17.38 -4.36 -5.12
CA PRO A 294 -17.14 -5.50 -6.00
C PRO A 294 -17.50 -5.22 -7.47
N GLU A 295 -18.44 -4.32 -7.73
CA GLU A 295 -18.85 -3.88 -9.06
C GLU A 295 -17.74 -3.14 -9.84
N ARG A 296 -16.70 -2.67 -9.13
CA ARG A 296 -15.53 -2.03 -9.75
C ARG A 296 -14.55 -3.04 -10.35
N GLY A 297 -14.71 -4.33 -10.04
CA GLY A 297 -13.88 -5.41 -10.56
C GLY A 297 -12.52 -5.52 -9.84
N GLN A 298 -11.59 -6.23 -10.49
CA GLN A 298 -10.22 -6.43 -9.99
C GLN A 298 -9.21 -6.19 -11.11
N VAL A 299 -7.95 -5.94 -10.74
CA VAL A 299 -6.86 -5.70 -11.70
C VAL A 299 -6.24 -7.00 -12.21
N LEU A 300 -6.02 -7.95 -11.31
CA LEU A 300 -5.22 -9.15 -11.55
C LEU A 300 -6.11 -10.38 -11.67
N GLY A 301 -5.71 -11.37 -12.45
CA GLY A 301 -6.38 -12.66 -12.56
C GLY A 301 -6.21 -13.54 -11.32
N ASP A 302 -6.69 -14.78 -11.40
CA ASP A 302 -6.56 -15.74 -10.29
C ASP A 302 -5.13 -16.15 -9.98
N ASN A 303 -4.24 -16.04 -10.97
CA ASN A 303 -2.80 -16.21 -10.79
C ASN A 303 -2.09 -14.97 -10.20
N TYR A 304 -2.84 -13.92 -9.79
CA TYR A 304 -2.32 -12.65 -9.29
C TYR A 304 -1.43 -11.91 -10.30
N ARG A 305 -1.62 -12.12 -11.60
CA ARG A 305 -0.93 -11.40 -12.66
C ARG A 305 -1.91 -10.65 -13.55
N LEU A 306 -1.41 -9.75 -14.38
CA LEU A 306 -2.24 -9.10 -15.40
C LEU A 306 -2.87 -10.14 -16.34
N PRO A 307 -4.12 -9.92 -16.81
CA PRO A 307 -4.77 -10.82 -17.75
C PRO A 307 -3.89 -11.14 -18.97
N GLY A 308 -3.84 -12.42 -19.35
CA GLY A 308 -3.03 -12.89 -20.47
C GLY A 308 -1.56 -13.22 -20.13
N ARG A 309 -1.12 -13.00 -18.89
CA ARG A 309 0.18 -13.50 -18.41
C ARG A 309 0.03 -14.89 -17.80
N PRO A 310 0.92 -15.85 -18.11
CA PRO A 310 0.88 -17.20 -17.56
C PRO A 310 1.10 -17.20 -16.04
#